data_AF-A0A1I2EDZ1-F1
#
_entry.id   AF-A0A1I2EDZ1-F1
#
_cell.length_a   1.000
_cell.length_b   1.000
_cell.length_c   1.000
_cell.angle_alpha   90.00
_cell.angle_beta   90.00
_cell.angle_gamma   90.00
#
_symmetry.space_group_name_H-M   'P 1'
#
loop_
_entity.id
_entity.type
_entity.pdbx_description
1 polymer ?
#
loop_
_entity_poly.entity_id
_entity_poly.type
_entity_poly.pdbx_seq_one_letter_code
_entity_poly.pdbx_strand_id
1 'polypeptide(L)'
;MMKLGSAKVLGMAALVGALLTAGCGDDGMGKETATAPTTEPTTSTGTATGTDSETSTDTPTTSDTEGGASMCNPKIQDCPEGQKCVAYDSMAMNYWDANKCVEEPMNGGAVGDPCNINMGESVFSGLDNCSKGTICLNFDFATGQGGTCTAYCGESNVCGDGELCLESANEGVLPVCLKSCDPLLQDCEDMQGCYGDASFGGFICFTPDPGDNPGDDNSPCEYTNACLAGFSCQAAETVEGCMGAMGCCTPFCSVSGGDADCAPSEDCVPFFADPPPGTDDVGVCVIPA
;
A
#
# COMPACT_ATOMS: atom_id res chain seq x y z
N MET A 1 -42.25 -20.88 40.07
CA MET A 1 -42.57 -21.11 38.65
C MET A 1 -42.70 -19.77 37.97
N MET A 2 -41.71 -19.36 37.17
CA MET A 2 -41.84 -18.47 36.01
C MET A 2 -40.47 -18.41 35.36
N LYS A 3 -40.37 -19.00 34.15
CA LYS A 3 -39.17 -19.07 33.32
C LYS A 3 -39.00 -17.75 32.56
N LEU A 4 -37.77 -17.26 32.49
CA LEU A 4 -37.31 -16.24 31.55
C LEU A 4 -37.46 -16.77 30.11
N GLY A 5 -38.07 -15.96 29.24
CA GLY A 5 -38.16 -16.18 27.81
C GLY A 5 -37.09 -15.38 27.07
N SER A 6 -36.34 -16.09 26.22
CA SER A 6 -35.36 -15.56 25.27
C SER A 6 -36.05 -14.80 24.15
N ALA A 7 -35.53 -13.62 23.77
CA ALA A 7 -35.89 -12.93 22.54
C ALA A 7 -34.73 -13.06 21.53
N LYS A 8 -35.01 -13.77 20.44
CA LYS A 8 -34.19 -13.83 19.22
C LYS A 8 -34.26 -12.47 18.51
N VAL A 9 -33.13 -11.95 18.06
CA VAL A 9 -33.07 -10.89 17.05
C VAL A 9 -32.79 -11.52 15.69
N LEU A 10 -33.48 -10.95 14.71
CA LEU A 10 -33.89 -11.48 13.42
C LEU A 10 -32.82 -11.18 12.36
N GLY A 11 -32.40 -12.20 11.61
CA GLY A 11 -31.59 -12.03 10.40
C GLY A 11 -32.45 -11.49 9.25
N MET A 12 -31.90 -10.54 8.50
CA MET A 12 -32.46 -10.07 7.23
C MET A 12 -31.57 -10.55 6.09
N ALA A 13 -32.14 -11.41 5.25
CA ALA A 13 -31.62 -11.76 3.93
C ALA A 13 -32.20 -10.80 2.88
N ALA A 14 -31.34 -10.30 2.00
CA ALA A 14 -31.66 -9.65 0.73
C ALA A 14 -30.40 -9.74 -0.14
N LEU A 15 -30.41 -9.94 -1.45
CA LEU A 15 -31.40 -10.42 -2.41
C LEU A 15 -30.54 -10.70 -3.67
N VAL A 16 -30.58 -11.92 -4.20
CA VAL A 16 -29.83 -12.33 -5.40
C VAL A 16 -30.46 -11.68 -6.63
N GLY A 17 -29.71 -10.81 -7.33
CA GLY A 17 -30.08 -10.18 -8.58
C GLY A 17 -29.27 -10.76 -9.74
N ALA A 18 -29.97 -11.47 -10.64
CA ALA A 18 -29.43 -12.10 -11.84
C ALA A 18 -28.86 -11.07 -12.85
N LEU A 19 -27.68 -11.35 -13.40
CA LEU A 19 -27.11 -10.62 -14.53
C LEU A 19 -27.08 -11.50 -15.79
N LEU A 20 -27.54 -10.87 -16.86
CA LEU A 20 -27.77 -11.37 -18.20
C LEU A 20 -26.48 -11.62 -18.96
N THR A 21 -26.49 -12.67 -19.76
CA THR A 21 -25.50 -12.99 -20.79
C THR A 21 -25.53 -11.98 -21.93
N ALA A 22 -24.41 -11.29 -22.19
CA ALA A 22 -24.13 -10.62 -23.45
C ALA A 22 -22.68 -10.94 -23.85
N GLY A 23 -22.52 -11.94 -24.72
CA GLY A 23 -21.27 -12.22 -25.41
C GLY A 23 -21.22 -11.41 -26.72
N CYS A 24 -20.28 -10.49 -26.82
CA CYS A 24 -19.87 -9.88 -28.08
C CYS A 24 -18.77 -10.73 -28.71
N GLY A 25 -18.94 -11.10 -29.98
CA GLY A 25 -17.84 -11.53 -30.84
C GLY A 25 -17.51 -10.43 -31.83
N ASP A 26 -16.22 -10.23 -32.12
CA ASP A 26 -15.71 -9.78 -33.42
C ASP A 26 -14.20 -10.04 -33.50
N ASP A 27 -13.80 -11.05 -34.27
CA ASP A 27 -12.45 -11.28 -34.77
C ASP A 27 -12.44 -10.93 -36.26
N GLY A 28 -11.63 -9.96 -36.70
CA GLY A 28 -11.77 -9.45 -38.07
C GLY A 28 -10.66 -8.55 -38.62
N MET A 29 -9.40 -8.98 -38.54
CA MET A 29 -8.27 -8.74 -39.46
C MET A 29 -8.40 -7.60 -40.52
N GLY A 30 -7.62 -6.52 -40.35
CA GLY A 30 -7.45 -5.45 -41.34
C GLY A 30 -5.98 -5.02 -41.48
N LYS A 31 -5.31 -5.55 -42.51
CA LYS A 31 -3.94 -5.28 -42.93
C LYS A 31 -3.86 -3.98 -43.72
N GLU A 32 -3.06 -3.00 -43.31
CA GLU A 32 -2.47 -2.02 -44.24
C GLU A 32 -1.02 -1.67 -43.89
N THR A 33 -0.22 -1.68 -44.96
CA THR A 33 1.21 -1.41 -45.05
C THR A 33 1.34 -0.06 -45.73
N ALA A 34 2.15 0.88 -45.20
CA ALA A 34 2.94 1.81 -46.02
C ALA A 34 3.71 2.87 -45.19
N THR A 35 5.04 2.79 -45.33
CA THR A 35 5.93 3.90 -45.70
C THR A 35 6.35 4.94 -44.66
N ALA A 36 7.63 4.83 -44.27
CA ALA A 36 8.43 5.87 -43.62
C ALA A 36 8.80 7.02 -44.58
N PRO A 37 9.09 8.21 -44.03
CA PRO A 37 10.18 9.01 -44.58
C PRO A 37 11.15 9.54 -43.51
N THR A 38 12.42 9.20 -43.73
CA THR A 38 13.65 10.01 -43.69
C THR A 38 13.71 11.28 -42.84
N THR A 39 14.68 11.26 -41.91
CA THR A 39 15.26 12.40 -41.20
C THR A 39 16.38 13.04 -42.03
N GLU A 40 16.40 14.38 -42.15
CA GLU A 40 17.59 15.18 -42.46
C GLU A 40 17.73 16.31 -41.43
N PRO A 41 18.95 16.69 -41.02
CA PRO A 41 19.19 17.77 -40.09
C PRO A 41 19.51 19.07 -40.84
N THR A 42 18.83 20.16 -40.51
CA THR A 42 19.19 21.51 -41.00
C THR A 42 19.63 22.38 -39.85
N THR A 43 20.91 22.72 -39.85
CA THR A 43 21.53 23.74 -39.00
C THR A 43 21.21 25.11 -39.59
N SER A 44 20.77 26.08 -38.78
CA SER A 44 20.96 27.49 -39.14
C SER A 44 21.00 28.39 -37.91
N THR A 45 22.10 29.14 -37.83
CA THR A 45 22.46 30.15 -36.85
C THR A 45 21.74 31.47 -37.19
N GLY A 46 21.21 32.17 -36.19
CA GLY A 46 20.63 33.50 -36.38
C GLY A 46 20.47 34.26 -35.06
N THR A 47 21.47 35.08 -34.74
CA THR A 47 21.44 36.06 -33.64
C THR A 47 20.85 37.38 -34.14
N ALA A 48 19.86 37.95 -33.44
CA ALA A 48 19.73 39.40 -33.24
C ALA A 48 18.75 39.75 -32.12
N THR A 49 19.22 40.64 -31.26
CA THR A 49 18.65 41.36 -30.11
C THR A 49 17.31 42.06 -30.33
N GLY A 50 16.50 42.11 -29.26
CA GLY A 50 15.40 43.05 -29.07
C GLY A 50 14.87 43.00 -27.63
N THR A 51 15.22 44.01 -26.85
CA THR A 51 14.73 44.31 -25.48
C THR A 51 13.23 44.59 -25.50
N ASP A 52 12.47 44.06 -24.53
CA ASP A 52 11.50 44.85 -23.76
C ASP A 52 11.06 44.11 -22.48
N SER A 53 11.00 44.88 -21.40
CA SER A 53 10.60 44.52 -20.04
C SER A 53 9.13 44.15 -19.98
N GLU A 54 8.77 43.00 -19.41
CA GLU A 54 7.50 42.84 -18.67
C GLU A 54 7.65 41.84 -17.50
N THR A 55 6.98 42.23 -16.42
CA THR A 55 6.79 41.66 -15.08
C THR A 55 6.70 40.13 -14.99
N SER A 56 7.61 39.51 -14.24
CA SER A 56 7.52 38.10 -13.83
C SER A 56 6.54 37.93 -12.66
N THR A 57 5.32 37.51 -12.95
CA THR A 57 4.50 36.74 -12.01
C THR A 57 4.79 35.27 -12.26
N ASP A 58 5.61 34.66 -11.41
CA ASP A 58 5.82 33.22 -11.38
C ASP A 58 4.50 32.53 -11.03
N THR A 59 3.94 31.84 -12.02
CA THR A 59 2.84 30.90 -11.84
C THR A 59 3.49 29.52 -11.87
N PRO A 60 3.37 28.67 -10.84
CA PRO A 60 3.94 27.35 -10.89
C PRO A 60 3.16 26.55 -11.94
N THR A 61 3.89 26.08 -12.95
CA THR A 61 3.42 25.08 -13.92
C THR A 61 3.08 23.80 -13.17
N THR A 62 1.80 23.60 -12.88
CA THR A 62 1.26 22.27 -12.59
C THR A 62 1.48 21.42 -13.83
N SER A 63 2.27 20.36 -13.68
CA SER A 63 2.39 19.33 -14.71
C SER A 63 1.10 18.52 -14.66
N ASP A 64 0.14 18.89 -15.50
CA ASP A 64 -1.10 18.14 -15.67
C ASP A 64 -0.76 16.76 -16.26
N THR A 65 -0.55 15.77 -15.38
CA THR A 65 -0.59 14.36 -15.76
C THR A 65 -1.97 13.84 -15.39
N GLU A 66 -2.70 13.47 -16.42
CA GLU A 66 -4.08 13.00 -16.40
C GLU A 66 -4.16 11.67 -15.62
N GLY A 67 -4.62 11.73 -14.37
CA GLY A 67 -4.86 10.54 -13.52
C GLY A 67 -4.82 10.87 -12.03
N GLY A 68 -5.94 11.32 -11.44
CA GLY A 68 -6.04 11.71 -10.03
C GLY A 68 -5.32 13.03 -9.72
N ALA A 69 -5.98 13.97 -9.05
CA ALA A 69 -5.43 15.31 -8.79
C ALA A 69 -4.33 15.25 -7.72
N SER A 70 -3.14 14.77 -8.06
CA SER A 70 -1.98 14.84 -7.19
C SER A 70 -1.44 16.28 -7.22
N MET A 71 -1.79 17.06 -6.19
CA MET A 71 -1.45 18.49 -6.09
C MET A 71 -0.03 18.72 -5.56
N CYS A 72 0.62 17.69 -5.00
CA CYS A 72 1.93 17.74 -4.37
C CYS A 72 2.56 16.35 -4.34
N ASN A 73 3.86 16.28 -4.14
CA ASN A 73 4.61 15.04 -3.99
C ASN A 73 5.01 14.83 -2.51
N PRO A 74 4.54 13.74 -1.86
CA PRO A 74 4.82 13.49 -0.45
C PRO A 74 6.30 13.33 -0.10
N LYS A 75 7.13 12.90 -1.05
CA LYS A 75 8.57 12.68 -0.83
C LYS A 75 9.37 13.97 -0.72
N ILE A 76 8.87 15.07 -1.32
CA ILE A 76 9.55 16.38 -1.35
C ILE A 76 8.79 17.47 -0.62
N GLN A 77 7.51 17.23 -0.29
CA GLN A 77 6.67 18.13 0.47
C GLN A 77 6.62 19.56 -0.13
N ASP A 78 6.40 19.62 -1.45
CA ASP A 78 6.36 20.81 -2.32
C ASP A 78 5.07 21.64 -2.19
N CYS A 79 4.50 21.67 -0.99
CA CYS A 79 3.38 22.51 -0.64
C CYS A 79 3.82 23.94 -0.26
N PRO A 80 2.92 24.94 -0.38
CA PRO A 80 3.15 26.29 0.13
C PRO A 80 3.59 26.32 1.60
N GLU A 81 4.17 27.45 2.01
CA GLU A 81 4.59 27.66 3.40
C GLU A 81 3.39 27.49 4.36
N GLY A 82 3.62 26.77 5.46
CA GLY A 82 2.58 26.42 6.43
C GLY A 82 1.74 25.19 6.07
N GLN A 83 1.99 24.55 4.92
CA GLN A 83 1.27 23.36 4.47
C GLN A 83 2.18 22.13 4.35
N LYS A 84 1.57 20.96 4.53
CA LYS A 84 2.18 19.63 4.32
C LYS A 84 1.47 18.88 3.20
N CYS A 85 2.21 18.03 2.50
CA CYS A 85 1.64 17.14 1.49
C CYS A 85 1.20 15.84 2.15
N VAL A 86 -0.04 15.43 1.90
CA VAL A 86 -0.64 14.21 2.46
C VAL A 86 -1.32 13.38 1.38
N ALA A 87 -1.32 12.07 1.57
CA ALA A 87 -2.19 11.15 0.84
C ALA A 87 -3.63 11.33 1.30
N TYR A 88 -4.58 11.30 0.36
CA TYR A 88 -6.01 11.35 0.66
C TYR A 88 -6.82 10.54 -0.34
N ASP A 89 -8.07 10.28 0.04
CA ASP A 89 -9.11 9.72 -0.81
C ASP A 89 -9.85 10.83 -1.56
N SER A 90 -9.65 10.90 -2.87
CA SER A 90 -10.17 11.91 -3.77
C SER A 90 -11.62 11.68 -4.18
N MET A 91 -12.11 10.45 -4.04
CA MET A 91 -13.43 10.02 -4.51
C MET A 91 -14.33 9.41 -3.43
N ALA A 92 -13.92 9.46 -2.16
CA ALA A 92 -14.61 8.85 -1.02
C ALA A 92 -14.81 7.33 -1.20
N MET A 93 -13.82 6.64 -1.76
CA MET A 93 -13.81 5.20 -2.04
C MET A 93 -13.13 4.35 -0.95
N ASN A 94 -12.71 4.96 0.16
CA ASN A 94 -12.03 4.35 1.30
C ASN A 94 -10.64 3.77 0.97
N TYR A 95 -9.88 4.46 0.13
CA TYR A 95 -8.45 4.18 -0.07
C TYR A 95 -7.72 5.47 -0.46
N TRP A 96 -6.42 5.56 -0.15
CA TRP A 96 -5.59 6.67 -0.57
C TRP A 96 -5.25 6.55 -2.06
N ASP A 97 -5.65 7.54 -2.86
CA ASP A 97 -5.56 7.51 -4.33
C ASP A 97 -4.99 8.81 -4.94
N ALA A 98 -4.82 9.86 -4.14
CA ALA A 98 -4.25 11.13 -4.57
C ALA A 98 -3.49 11.83 -3.44
N ASN A 99 -2.80 12.93 -3.77
CA ASN A 99 -2.10 13.75 -2.80
C ASN A 99 -2.57 15.20 -2.84
N LYS A 100 -2.66 15.84 -1.68
CA LYS A 100 -3.04 17.26 -1.56
C LYS A 100 -2.23 17.97 -0.49
N CYS A 101 -2.14 19.30 -0.64
CA CYS A 101 -1.62 20.16 0.40
C CYS A 101 -2.70 20.45 1.44
N VAL A 102 -2.37 20.27 2.71
CA VAL A 102 -3.21 20.61 3.87
C VAL A 102 -2.43 21.50 4.81
N GLU A 103 -3.14 22.32 5.59
CA GLU A 103 -2.52 23.12 6.65
C GLU A 103 -1.79 22.20 7.62
N GLU A 104 -0.55 22.55 7.95
CA GLU A 104 0.24 21.79 8.91
C GLU A 104 -0.34 21.98 10.32
N PRO A 105 -0.53 20.88 11.09
CA PRO A 105 -0.99 20.98 12.46
C PRO A 105 -0.05 21.84 13.32
N MET A 106 -0.63 22.74 14.11
CA MET A 106 0.14 23.52 15.08
C MET A 106 0.71 22.57 16.15
N ASN A 107 2.05 22.46 16.21
CA ASN A 107 2.78 21.45 17.00
C ASN A 107 2.51 20.00 16.54
N GLY A 108 2.61 19.75 15.24
CA GLY A 108 2.55 18.39 14.70
C GLY A 108 3.56 17.44 15.37
N GLY A 109 3.18 16.16 15.48
CA GLY A 109 4.05 15.10 15.99
C GLY A 109 5.19 14.76 15.03
N ALA A 110 6.35 14.45 15.59
CA ALA A 110 7.51 13.93 14.87
C ALA A 110 7.32 12.44 14.54
N VAL A 111 8.24 11.88 13.74
CA VAL A 111 8.25 10.43 13.45
C VAL A 111 8.28 9.62 14.76
N GLY A 112 7.38 8.65 14.89
CA GLY A 112 7.24 7.82 16.08
C GLY A 112 6.33 8.41 17.18
N ASP A 113 5.91 9.68 17.09
CA ASP A 113 4.95 10.25 18.04
C ASP A 113 3.55 9.65 17.83
N PRO A 114 2.75 9.50 18.90
CA PRO A 114 1.37 9.03 18.77
C PRO A 114 0.50 10.02 18.00
N CYS A 115 -0.41 9.50 17.18
CA CYS A 115 -1.28 10.31 16.34
C CYS A 115 -2.71 9.79 16.26
N ASN A 116 -3.60 10.67 15.79
CA ASN A 116 -4.98 10.35 15.46
C ASN A 116 -5.39 11.12 14.21
N ILE A 117 -6.39 10.59 13.51
CA ILE A 117 -7.11 11.32 12.48
C ILE A 117 -7.97 12.41 13.13
N ASN A 118 -8.07 13.57 12.48
CA ASN A 118 -8.87 14.68 12.97
C ASN A 118 -10.35 14.27 13.12
N MET A 119 -10.96 14.69 14.24
CA MET A 119 -12.33 14.26 14.57
C MET A 119 -13.34 14.65 13.49
N GLY A 120 -14.14 13.67 13.05
CA GLY A 120 -15.20 13.86 12.07
C GLY A 120 -14.76 13.77 10.62
N GLU A 121 -13.46 13.56 10.38
CA GLU A 121 -12.91 13.32 9.05
C GLU A 121 -12.90 11.82 8.70
N SER A 122 -12.82 11.52 7.40
CA SER A 122 -12.51 10.17 6.94
C SER A 122 -11.11 9.78 7.41
N VAL A 123 -10.90 8.49 7.76
CA VAL A 123 -9.56 7.95 8.05
C VAL A 123 -8.62 8.03 6.85
N PHE A 124 -9.16 8.18 5.65
CA PHE A 124 -8.43 8.39 4.40
C PHE A 124 -8.33 9.87 4.01
N SER A 125 -8.65 10.81 4.91
CA SER A 125 -8.66 12.26 4.58
C SER A 125 -7.27 12.89 4.44
N GLY A 126 -6.24 12.26 5.02
CA GLY A 126 -4.91 12.82 5.22
C GLY A 126 -4.84 13.91 6.29
N LEU A 127 -5.93 14.15 7.03
CA LEU A 127 -6.00 15.17 8.08
C LEU A 127 -5.70 14.55 9.44
N ASP A 128 -4.46 14.73 9.88
CA ASP A 128 -3.92 14.17 11.13
C ASP A 128 -3.25 15.26 11.99
N ASN A 129 -2.72 14.86 13.15
CA ASN A 129 -1.92 15.72 14.03
C ASN A 129 -0.40 15.52 13.87
N CYS A 130 0.07 15.04 12.71
CA CYS A 130 1.48 14.79 12.42
C CYS A 130 2.12 15.97 11.67
N SER A 131 3.42 16.19 11.87
CA SER A 131 4.18 17.26 11.19
C SER A 131 4.32 17.07 9.67
N LYS A 132 4.83 18.09 8.99
CA LYS A 132 5.25 18.01 7.59
C LYS A 132 6.23 16.85 7.36
N GLY A 133 6.03 16.11 6.26
CA GLY A 133 6.83 14.93 5.93
C GLY A 133 6.39 13.63 6.60
N THR A 134 5.33 13.66 7.41
CA THR A 134 4.78 12.46 8.05
C THR A 134 3.27 12.34 7.84
N ILE A 135 2.73 11.14 8.05
CA ILE A 135 1.30 10.81 8.02
C ILE A 135 0.96 9.89 9.18
N CYS A 136 -0.23 10.02 9.75
CA CYS A 136 -0.71 9.10 10.76
C CYS A 136 -1.05 7.74 10.14
N LEU A 137 -0.38 6.67 10.59
CA LEU A 137 -0.64 5.29 10.16
C LEU A 137 -0.73 4.35 11.37
N ASN A 138 -1.05 3.08 11.13
CA ASN A 138 -1.17 2.05 12.15
C ASN A 138 -2.15 2.39 13.28
N PHE A 139 -3.21 3.15 12.97
CA PHE A 139 -4.30 3.47 13.88
C PHE A 139 -5.43 2.44 13.76
N ASP A 140 -6.33 2.42 14.74
CA ASP A 140 -7.58 1.67 14.67
C ASP A 140 -8.51 2.30 13.61
N PHE A 141 -8.72 1.61 12.49
CA PHE A 141 -9.55 2.08 11.38
C PHE A 141 -11.02 2.35 11.75
N ALA A 142 -11.55 1.73 12.81
CA ALA A 142 -12.91 1.97 13.26
C ALA A 142 -13.05 3.31 13.99
N THR A 143 -11.97 3.80 14.61
CA THR A 143 -11.98 5.02 15.44
C THR A 143 -11.12 6.15 14.88
N GLY A 144 -10.18 5.85 14.00
CA GLY A 144 -9.12 6.77 13.55
C GLY A 144 -8.11 7.11 14.65
N GLN A 145 -7.97 6.26 15.68
CA GLN A 145 -7.19 6.57 16.89
C GLN A 145 -6.05 5.59 17.16
N GLY A 146 -5.06 6.06 17.93
CA GLY A 146 -3.97 5.22 18.43
C GLY A 146 -2.93 4.83 17.39
N GLY A 147 -2.72 5.68 16.38
CA GLY A 147 -1.68 5.48 15.38
C GLY A 147 -0.35 6.10 15.76
N THR A 148 0.58 6.04 14.80
CA THR A 148 1.93 6.59 14.90
C THR A 148 2.24 7.47 13.69
N CYS A 149 2.84 8.65 13.94
CA CYS A 149 3.33 9.52 12.87
C CYS A 149 4.47 8.83 12.12
N THR A 150 4.20 8.47 10.87
CA THR A 150 5.08 7.68 10.01
C THR A 150 5.65 8.56 8.92
N ALA A 151 6.96 8.47 8.65
CA ALA A 151 7.59 9.29 7.63
C ALA A 151 7.18 8.86 6.22
N TYR A 152 7.04 9.84 5.32
CA TYR A 152 7.13 9.56 3.89
C TYR A 152 8.59 9.23 3.51
N CYS A 153 8.77 8.43 2.46
CA CYS A 153 10.09 8.19 1.88
C CYS A 153 10.74 9.49 1.42
N GLY A 154 12.06 9.62 1.58
CA GLY A 154 12.80 10.72 0.95
C GLY A 154 12.92 10.58 -0.57
N GLU A 155 13.39 11.63 -1.27
CA GLU A 155 13.53 11.66 -2.74
C GLU A 155 14.20 10.42 -3.33
N SER A 156 15.28 9.95 -2.69
CA SER A 156 16.07 8.79 -3.12
C SER A 156 15.56 7.44 -2.57
N ASN A 157 14.30 7.37 -2.13
CA ASN A 157 13.71 6.18 -1.49
C ASN A 157 14.45 5.72 -0.24
N VAL A 158 14.91 6.71 0.54
CA VAL A 158 15.64 6.47 1.78
C VAL A 158 14.73 6.75 2.98
N CYS A 159 14.86 5.92 4.00
CA CYS A 159 14.18 6.01 5.28
C CYS A 159 15.20 6.09 6.43
N GLY A 160 14.72 6.20 7.67
CA GLY A 160 15.58 6.13 8.84
C GLY A 160 16.24 4.77 9.00
N ASP A 161 17.23 4.69 9.90
CA ASP A 161 17.89 3.42 10.23
C ASP A 161 16.85 2.40 10.74
N GLY A 162 16.84 1.20 10.17
CA GLY A 162 15.92 0.14 10.56
C GLY A 162 14.51 0.26 9.95
N GLU A 163 14.35 1.06 8.89
CA GLU A 163 13.11 1.18 8.12
C GLU A 163 13.32 0.84 6.64
N LEU A 164 12.26 0.36 5.99
CA LEU A 164 12.19 0.17 4.54
C LEU A 164 11.24 1.19 3.92
N CYS A 165 11.63 1.72 2.76
CA CYS A 165 10.77 2.57 1.95
C CYS A 165 9.86 1.71 1.07
N LEU A 166 8.54 1.79 1.30
CA LEU A 166 7.54 1.26 0.38
C LEU A 166 7.17 2.31 -0.66
N GLU A 167 8.06 2.58 -1.61
CA GLU A 167 7.90 3.68 -2.57
C GLU A 167 6.67 3.54 -3.49
N SER A 168 6.23 2.31 -3.72
CA SER A 168 5.13 1.98 -4.64
C SER A 168 3.81 1.69 -3.91
N ALA A 169 3.76 1.89 -2.58
CA ALA A 169 2.51 1.71 -1.83
C ALA A 169 1.43 2.66 -2.36
N ASN A 170 0.25 2.09 -2.61
CA ASN A 170 -0.86 2.74 -3.30
C ASN A 170 -0.43 3.40 -4.61
N GLU A 171 0.28 2.66 -5.47
CA GLU A 171 0.76 3.17 -6.77
C GLU A 171 1.66 4.42 -6.64
N GLY A 172 2.33 4.57 -5.49
CA GLY A 172 3.21 5.70 -5.19
C GLY A 172 2.50 6.92 -4.59
N VAL A 173 1.21 6.82 -4.29
CA VAL A 173 0.44 7.85 -3.56
C VAL A 173 0.83 7.88 -2.08
N LEU A 174 1.22 6.73 -1.50
CA LEU A 174 1.58 6.59 -0.10
C LEU A 174 3.01 6.05 0.07
N PRO A 175 4.06 6.75 -0.42
CA PRO A 175 5.42 6.25 -0.31
C PRO A 175 5.91 6.43 1.13
N VAL A 176 5.88 5.37 1.95
CA VAL A 176 6.09 5.47 3.41
C VAL A 176 7.25 4.63 3.90
N CYS A 177 7.85 5.10 4.99
CA CYS A 177 8.89 4.40 5.72
C CYS A 177 8.27 3.55 6.82
N LEU A 178 8.43 2.24 6.75
CA LEU A 178 7.93 1.32 7.75
C LEU A 178 9.08 0.59 8.42
N LYS A 179 8.94 0.37 9.73
CA LYS A 179 9.93 -0.33 10.54
C LYS A 179 10.16 -1.74 10.00
N SER A 180 11.42 -2.12 9.83
CA SER A 180 11.81 -3.49 9.51
C SER A 180 11.61 -4.42 10.70
N CYS A 181 11.34 -5.69 10.42
CA CYS A 181 11.04 -6.70 11.44
C CYS A 181 11.52 -8.09 11.02
N ASP A 182 11.47 -9.03 11.96
CA ASP A 182 11.69 -10.46 11.72
C ASP A 182 10.34 -11.19 11.76
N PRO A 183 9.89 -11.80 10.65
CA PRO A 183 8.59 -12.46 10.58
C PRO A 183 8.51 -13.74 11.41
N LEU A 184 9.64 -14.34 11.80
CA LEU A 184 9.65 -15.48 12.72
C LEU A 184 9.51 -15.04 14.17
N LEU A 185 9.93 -13.81 14.51
CA LEU A 185 9.82 -13.24 15.85
C LEU A 185 8.57 -12.39 16.06
N GLN A 186 8.01 -11.82 14.99
CA GLN A 186 6.88 -10.88 15.02
C GLN A 186 7.16 -9.69 15.98
N ASP A 187 8.33 -9.06 15.85
CA ASP A 187 8.86 -8.02 16.74
C ASP A 187 8.32 -6.60 16.46
N CYS A 188 7.06 -6.53 16.03
CA CYS A 188 6.32 -5.29 15.79
C CYS A 188 5.59 -4.79 17.05
N GLU A 189 5.15 -3.53 17.01
CA GLU A 189 4.37 -2.95 18.10
C GLU A 189 2.98 -3.60 18.23
N ASP A 190 2.30 -3.33 19.35
CA ASP A 190 0.97 -3.88 19.61
C ASP A 190 0.02 -3.62 18.43
N MET A 191 -0.76 -4.65 18.06
CA MET A 191 -1.72 -4.65 16.94
C MET A 191 -1.11 -4.60 15.52
N GLN A 192 0.20 -4.69 15.38
CA GLN A 192 0.89 -4.84 14.09
C GLN A 192 1.38 -6.28 13.88
N GLY A 193 1.54 -6.67 12.62
CA GLY A 193 2.22 -7.89 12.20
C GLY A 193 3.48 -7.56 11.42
N CYS A 194 4.41 -8.50 11.39
CA CYS A 194 5.57 -8.45 10.51
C CYS A 194 5.24 -9.14 9.19
N TYR A 195 5.17 -8.34 8.12
CA TYR A 195 4.69 -8.73 6.81
C TYR A 195 5.79 -8.57 5.77
N GLY A 196 5.85 -9.44 4.77
CA GLY A 196 6.85 -9.36 3.71
C GLY A 196 6.27 -9.75 2.36
N ASP A 197 6.79 -9.11 1.33
CA ASP A 197 6.48 -9.40 -0.07
C ASP A 197 7.77 -9.52 -0.86
N ALA A 198 7.79 -10.43 -1.83
CA ALA A 198 8.94 -10.63 -2.70
C ALA A 198 9.31 -9.36 -3.50
N SER A 199 8.35 -8.44 -3.73
CA SER A 199 8.52 -7.23 -4.55
C SER A 199 9.33 -6.10 -3.90
N PHE A 200 9.38 -6.01 -2.56
CA PHE A 200 10.12 -4.94 -1.87
C PHE A 200 11.32 -5.42 -1.03
N GLY A 201 11.63 -6.72 -1.07
CA GLY A 201 12.93 -7.25 -0.63
C GLY A 201 13.20 -7.14 0.87
N GLY A 202 12.17 -7.27 1.70
CA GLY A 202 12.30 -7.30 3.16
C GLY A 202 10.97 -7.52 3.87
N PHE A 203 10.95 -7.23 5.16
CA PHE A 203 9.77 -7.35 6.02
C PHE A 203 9.52 -6.04 6.76
N ILE A 204 8.25 -5.68 6.91
CA ILE A 204 7.78 -4.42 7.48
C ILE A 204 6.72 -4.64 8.55
N CYS A 205 6.75 -3.82 9.58
CA CYS A 205 5.67 -3.73 10.56
C CYS A 205 4.53 -2.89 9.99
N PHE A 206 3.34 -3.49 9.96
CA PHE A 206 2.13 -2.78 9.56
C PHE A 206 0.92 -3.35 10.29
N THR A 207 -0.15 -2.58 10.36
CA THR A 207 -1.42 -3.14 10.85
C THR A 207 -1.98 -4.15 9.85
N PRO A 208 -2.56 -5.26 10.34
CA PRO A 208 -3.36 -6.13 9.50
C PRO A 208 -4.43 -5.33 8.74
N ASP A 209 -4.84 -5.83 7.58
CA ASP A 209 -5.94 -5.24 6.81
C ASP A 209 -7.19 -5.11 7.70
N PRO A 210 -7.84 -3.92 7.76
CA PRO A 210 -9.03 -3.69 8.59
C PRO A 210 -10.29 -4.48 8.20
N GLY A 211 -10.20 -5.44 7.28
CA GLY A 211 -11.28 -6.36 6.91
C GLY A 211 -11.77 -7.23 8.08
N ASP A 212 -12.87 -7.96 7.86
CA ASP A 212 -13.66 -8.65 8.90
C ASP A 212 -12.92 -9.74 9.72
N ASN A 213 -11.70 -10.10 9.35
CA ASN A 213 -10.73 -10.81 10.17
C ASN A 213 -9.49 -11.03 9.30
N PRO A 214 -8.27 -10.69 9.76
CA PRO A 214 -7.09 -11.16 9.05
C PRO A 214 -7.10 -12.69 9.02
N GLY A 215 -6.72 -13.25 7.87
CA GLY A 215 -6.79 -14.68 7.62
C GLY A 215 -5.81 -15.49 8.46
N ASP A 216 -6.28 -16.60 9.01
CA ASP A 216 -5.42 -17.68 9.51
C ASP A 216 -4.99 -18.61 8.36
N ASP A 217 -4.34 -19.72 8.69
CA ASP A 217 -3.88 -20.70 7.72
C ASP A 217 -4.97 -21.09 6.69
N ASN A 218 -4.61 -21.10 5.41
CA ASN A 218 -5.48 -21.34 4.25
C ASN A 218 -6.65 -20.35 4.05
N SER A 219 -6.72 -19.27 4.83
CA SER A 219 -7.68 -18.20 4.55
C SER A 219 -7.32 -17.46 3.26
N PRO A 220 -8.30 -17.08 2.42
CA PRO A 220 -8.03 -16.35 1.19
C PRO A 220 -7.46 -14.96 1.50
N CYS A 221 -6.52 -14.51 0.68
CA CYS A 221 -5.87 -13.21 0.82
C CYS A 221 -5.61 -12.56 -0.55
N GLU A 222 -5.57 -11.23 -0.55
CA GLU A 222 -5.29 -10.43 -1.73
C GLU A 222 -4.13 -9.44 -1.51
N TYR A 223 -3.71 -9.27 -0.26
CA TYR A 223 -2.66 -8.34 0.16
C TYR A 223 -1.78 -8.99 1.22
N THR A 224 -0.53 -8.56 1.31
CA THR A 224 0.46 -9.10 2.25
C THR A 224 -0.01 -8.99 3.72
N ASN A 225 -0.68 -7.91 4.08
CA ASN A 225 -1.21 -7.68 5.43
C ASN A 225 -2.65 -8.21 5.64
N ALA A 226 -3.23 -8.91 4.66
CA ALA A 226 -4.54 -9.53 4.83
C ALA A 226 -4.50 -10.78 5.74
N CYS A 227 -3.31 -11.28 6.04
CA CYS A 227 -3.08 -12.41 6.92
C CYS A 227 -2.78 -11.97 8.37
N LEU A 228 -3.00 -12.87 9.32
CA LEU A 228 -2.59 -12.66 10.72
C LEU A 228 -1.06 -12.57 10.83
N ALA A 229 -0.60 -11.91 11.89
CA ALA A 229 0.80 -11.93 12.30
C ALA A 229 1.33 -13.38 12.33
N GLY A 230 2.47 -13.62 11.69
CA GLY A 230 3.06 -14.95 11.52
C GLY A 230 2.68 -15.67 10.21
N PHE A 231 1.80 -15.08 9.40
CA PHE A 231 1.37 -15.64 8.12
C PHE A 231 1.74 -14.72 6.95
N SER A 232 2.02 -15.33 5.81
CA SER A 232 2.27 -14.68 4.53
C SER A 232 1.17 -15.00 3.54
N CYS A 233 0.75 -14.02 2.75
CA CYS A 233 -0.15 -14.24 1.63
C CYS A 233 0.65 -14.80 0.44
N GLN A 234 0.40 -16.06 0.08
CA GLN A 234 1.08 -16.73 -1.04
C GLN A 234 0.11 -17.05 -2.17
N ALA A 235 0.65 -17.23 -3.38
CA ALA A 235 -0.14 -17.52 -4.56
C ALA A 235 -0.96 -18.80 -4.39
N ALA A 236 -2.19 -18.81 -4.93
CA ALA A 236 -3.13 -19.89 -4.66
C ALA A 236 -2.67 -21.27 -5.15
N GLU A 237 -1.80 -21.33 -6.16
CA GLU A 237 -1.21 -22.55 -6.67
C GLU A 237 -0.11 -23.14 -5.77
N THR A 238 0.43 -22.36 -4.82
CA THR A 238 1.51 -22.80 -3.94
C THR A 238 1.04 -23.22 -2.56
N VAL A 239 -0.24 -23.03 -2.21
CA VAL A 239 -0.78 -23.37 -0.88
C VAL A 239 -1.78 -24.51 -0.97
N GLU A 240 -1.69 -25.50 -0.06
CA GLU A 240 -2.57 -26.67 -0.07
C GLU A 240 -4.05 -26.25 0.05
N GLY A 241 -4.88 -26.69 -0.89
CA GLY A 241 -6.33 -26.45 -0.82
C GLY A 241 -6.77 -25.02 -1.15
N CYS A 242 -5.85 -24.15 -1.61
CA CYS A 242 -6.14 -22.75 -1.91
C CYS A 242 -6.74 -22.49 -3.31
N MET A 243 -6.92 -23.54 -4.12
CA MET A 243 -7.42 -23.38 -5.50
C MET A 243 -8.75 -22.62 -5.57
N GLY A 244 -8.74 -21.52 -6.32
CA GLY A 244 -9.93 -20.67 -6.57
C GLY A 244 -9.93 -19.33 -5.83
N ALA A 245 -8.97 -19.08 -4.95
CA ALA A 245 -8.65 -17.75 -4.43
C ALA A 245 -7.54 -17.07 -5.27
N MET A 246 -7.23 -15.80 -4.98
CA MET A 246 -6.04 -15.14 -5.55
C MET A 246 -4.77 -15.60 -4.84
N GLY A 247 -4.81 -15.63 -3.51
CA GLY A 247 -3.79 -16.24 -2.67
C GLY A 247 -4.41 -16.80 -1.39
N CYS A 248 -3.61 -17.52 -0.61
CA CYS A 248 -3.97 -17.90 0.76
C CYS A 248 -2.85 -17.61 1.74
N CYS A 249 -3.26 -17.35 2.97
CA CYS A 249 -2.39 -17.21 4.11
C CYS A 249 -1.75 -18.56 4.45
N THR A 250 -0.44 -18.55 4.64
CA THR A 250 0.36 -19.72 5.04
C THR A 250 1.44 -19.26 6.02
N PRO A 251 1.84 -20.07 7.02
CA PRO A 251 2.78 -19.61 8.04
C PRO A 251 4.17 -19.30 7.47
N PHE A 252 4.80 -18.29 8.05
CA PHE A 252 6.27 -18.18 7.99
C PHE A 252 6.89 -19.35 8.77
N CYS A 253 8.03 -19.85 8.32
CA CYS A 253 8.71 -20.99 8.91
C CYS A 253 10.23 -20.79 8.92
N SER A 254 10.93 -21.45 9.82
CA SER A 254 12.40 -21.46 9.84
C SER A 254 12.92 -22.53 8.88
N VAL A 255 13.64 -22.13 7.84
CA VAL A 255 14.21 -23.05 6.83
C VAL A 255 15.15 -24.06 7.49
N SER A 256 15.96 -23.62 8.46
CA SER A 256 16.84 -24.50 9.24
C SER A 256 16.09 -25.40 10.24
N GLY A 257 14.88 -25.01 10.63
CA GLY A 257 13.94 -25.79 11.43
C GLY A 257 13.23 -26.90 10.65
N GLY A 258 13.18 -26.79 9.33
CA GLY A 258 12.48 -27.73 8.43
C GLY A 258 10.96 -27.57 8.47
N ASP A 259 10.24 -28.60 8.04
CA ASP A 259 8.80 -28.49 7.72
C ASP A 259 7.87 -28.65 8.93
N ALA A 260 8.40 -28.51 10.15
CA ALA A 260 7.65 -28.77 11.38
C ALA A 260 6.49 -27.79 11.60
N ASP A 261 6.62 -26.57 11.06
CA ASP A 261 5.63 -25.50 11.14
C ASP A 261 4.63 -25.53 9.96
N CYS A 262 4.85 -26.40 8.96
CA CYS A 262 4.07 -26.47 7.73
C CYS A 262 3.00 -27.55 7.77
N ALA A 263 1.99 -27.41 6.91
CA ALA A 263 1.02 -28.48 6.68
C ALA A 263 1.71 -29.73 6.12
N PRO A 264 1.18 -30.96 6.34
CA PRO A 264 1.88 -32.19 5.95
C PRO A 264 2.21 -32.37 4.46
N SER A 265 1.59 -31.59 3.57
CA SER A 265 1.90 -31.59 2.12
C SER A 265 2.69 -30.37 1.66
N GLU A 266 3.21 -29.59 2.59
CA GLU A 266 3.97 -28.37 2.33
C GLU A 266 5.37 -28.48 2.93
N ASP A 267 6.34 -27.92 2.23
CA ASP A 267 7.71 -27.80 2.71
C ASP A 267 7.98 -26.35 3.10
N CYS A 268 8.88 -26.15 4.07
CA CYS A 268 9.39 -24.84 4.41
C CYS A 268 10.45 -24.42 3.38
N VAL A 269 10.05 -23.57 2.43
CA VAL A 269 10.97 -23.08 1.37
C VAL A 269 11.44 -21.66 1.67
N PRO A 270 12.66 -21.27 1.25
CA PRO A 270 13.13 -19.89 1.40
C PRO A 270 12.15 -18.87 0.82
N PHE A 271 11.84 -17.82 1.57
CA PHE A 271 10.90 -16.78 1.14
C PHE A 271 11.44 -15.99 -0.06
N PHE A 272 12.74 -15.67 -0.03
CA PHE A 272 13.44 -15.02 -1.13
C PHE A 272 14.35 -16.00 -1.84
N ALA A 273 14.37 -15.94 -3.18
CA ALA A 273 15.33 -16.69 -3.99
C ALA A 273 16.79 -16.25 -3.70
N ASP A 274 16.99 -14.94 -3.55
CA ASP A 274 18.25 -14.32 -3.14
C ASP A 274 17.99 -13.51 -1.85
N PRO A 275 18.17 -14.13 -0.65
CA PRO A 275 17.78 -13.51 0.61
C PRO A 275 18.62 -12.27 0.93
N PRO A 276 17.97 -11.15 1.31
CA PRO A 276 18.64 -10.05 1.98
C PRO A 276 19.43 -10.52 3.23
N PRO A 277 20.50 -9.81 3.61
CA PRO A 277 21.25 -10.16 4.81
C PRO A 277 20.37 -10.25 6.05
N GLY A 278 20.40 -11.40 6.73
CA GLY A 278 19.63 -11.62 7.95
C GLY A 278 18.26 -12.24 7.74
N THR A 279 17.86 -12.53 6.50
CA THR A 279 16.61 -13.23 6.18
C THR A 279 16.82 -14.63 5.61
N ASP A 280 18.05 -15.16 5.70
CA ASP A 280 18.43 -16.45 5.11
C ASP A 280 17.63 -17.65 5.66
N ASP A 281 17.19 -17.53 6.92
CA ASP A 281 16.42 -18.58 7.61
C ASP A 281 14.90 -18.40 7.50
N VAL A 282 14.45 -17.30 6.88
CA VAL A 282 13.02 -17.02 6.73
C VAL A 282 12.49 -17.78 5.52
N GLY A 283 11.56 -18.69 5.79
CA GLY A 283 10.82 -19.43 4.80
C GLY A 283 9.31 -19.19 4.89
N VAL A 284 8.60 -19.81 3.96
CA VAL A 284 7.15 -19.88 3.91
C VAL A 284 6.71 -21.30 3.55
N CYS A 285 5.61 -21.75 4.14
CA CYS A 285 5.08 -23.09 3.87
C CYS A 285 4.32 -23.12 2.54
N VAL A 286 4.78 -23.94 1.60
CA VAL A 286 4.15 -24.09 0.29
C VAL A 286 4.27 -25.53 -0.20
N ILE A 287 3.40 -25.91 -1.13
CA ILE A 287 3.46 -27.18 -1.85
C ILE A 287 4.82 -27.27 -2.58
N PRO A 288 5.56 -28.38 -2.42
CA PRO A 288 6.84 -28.56 -3.10
C PRO A 288 6.68 -28.57 -4.64
N ALA A 289 7.59 -27.88 -5.33
CA ALA A 289 7.60 -27.79 -6.79
C ALA A 289 8.00 -29.10 -7.51
#